data_AF-A0A1V5IW94-F1
#
_entry.id   AF-A0A1V5IW94-F1
#
_cell.length_a   1.000
_cell.length_b   1.000
_cell.length_c   1.000
_cell.angle_alpha   90.00
_cell.angle_beta   90.00
_cell.angle_gamma   90.00
#
_symmetry.space_group_name_H-M   'P 1'
#
loop_
_entity.id
_entity.type
_entity.pdbx_description
1 polymer ?
#
loop_
_entity_poly.entity_id
_entity_poly.type
_entity_poly.pdbx_seq_one_letter_code
_entity_poly.pdbx_strand_id
1 'polypeptide(L)'
;MLDWLRDNLQLVDSEENINEIAESVPNNGGVYFVPAFSGLGSPWWVNDAKAMITGLTMSSTKAHVVRAALESIAYQVADVIELATRDLNTPIRELSIDGESANNDFLMQFQADILGFPVKRLRLEEASGLGSAILNCCACGVYTSVEEIKEIRKTSEICLPSMKPEERIQNQQGWLQSVHTVMLGVKRQ
;
A
#
# COMPACT_ATOMS: atom_id res chain seq x y z
N MET A 1 6.26 -5.23 -9.36
CA MET A 1 6.19 -6.43 -8.48
C MET A 1 5.10 -7.38 -8.96
N LEU A 2 3.87 -6.91 -9.17
CA LEU A 2 2.78 -7.76 -9.65
C LEU A 2 3.12 -8.39 -11.01
N ASP A 3 3.70 -7.61 -11.93
CA ASP A 3 4.27 -8.15 -13.18
C ASP A 3 5.30 -9.24 -12.95
N TRP A 4 6.17 -9.09 -11.95
CA TRP A 4 7.19 -10.10 -11.63
C TRP A 4 6.56 -11.41 -11.12
N LEU A 5 5.47 -11.35 -10.35
CA LEU A 5 4.74 -12.54 -9.93
C LEU A 5 4.07 -13.27 -11.11
N ARG A 6 3.57 -12.51 -12.09
CA ARG A 6 2.98 -13.02 -13.33
C ARG A 6 4.07 -13.58 -14.26
N ASP A 7 4.99 -12.74 -14.69
CA ASP A 7 5.91 -13.00 -15.79
C ASP A 7 7.07 -13.93 -15.36
N ASN A 8 7.55 -13.80 -14.11
CA ASN A 8 8.70 -14.57 -13.64
C ASN A 8 8.32 -15.78 -12.78
N LEU A 9 7.35 -15.63 -11.87
CA LEU A 9 6.92 -16.76 -11.02
C LEU A 9 5.70 -17.51 -11.53
N GLN A 10 4.97 -16.97 -12.52
CA GLN A 10 3.77 -17.59 -13.10
C GLN A 10 2.75 -18.00 -12.03
N LEU A 11 2.64 -17.21 -10.96
CA LEU A 11 1.67 -17.45 -9.89
C LEU A 11 0.28 -16.93 -10.24
N VAL A 12 0.23 -15.99 -11.18
CA VAL A 12 -0.98 -15.34 -11.66
C VAL A 12 -0.92 -15.24 -13.18
N ASP A 13 -2.08 -15.40 -13.83
CA ASP A 13 -2.19 -15.37 -15.29
C ASP A 13 -2.41 -13.96 -15.86
N SER A 14 -3.13 -13.09 -15.12
CA SER A 14 -3.43 -11.71 -15.49
C SER A 14 -3.56 -10.83 -14.24
N GLU A 15 -3.45 -9.51 -14.39
CA GLU A 15 -3.64 -8.58 -13.27
C GLU A 15 -5.05 -8.65 -12.66
N GLU A 16 -6.05 -8.91 -13.51
CA GLU A 16 -7.45 -9.09 -13.12
C GLU A 16 -7.63 -10.26 -12.14
N ASN A 17 -6.85 -11.33 -12.31
CA ASN A 17 -6.95 -12.54 -11.48
C ASN A 17 -6.23 -12.38 -10.13
N ILE A 18 -5.40 -11.34 -9.93
CA ILE A 18 -4.62 -11.18 -8.69
C ILE A 18 -5.56 -11.06 -7.49
N ASN A 19 -6.61 -10.24 -7.60
CA ASN A 19 -7.56 -10.02 -6.51
C ASN A 19 -8.34 -11.28 -6.19
N GLU A 20 -8.86 -11.97 -7.21
CA GLU A 20 -9.58 -13.24 -7.03
C GLU A 20 -8.71 -14.28 -6.29
N ILE A 21 -7.44 -14.41 -6.68
CA ILE A 21 -6.51 -15.34 -6.04
C ILE A 21 -6.22 -14.90 -4.60
N ALA A 22 -5.97 -13.62 -4.35
CA ALA A 22 -5.69 -13.12 -3.00
C ALA A 22 -6.89 -13.29 -2.06
N GLU A 23 -8.11 -13.09 -2.56
CA GLU A 23 -9.35 -13.21 -1.80
C GLU A 23 -9.85 -14.66 -1.67
N SER A 24 -9.29 -15.60 -2.45
CA SER A 24 -9.60 -17.03 -2.32
C SER A 24 -9.16 -17.66 -0.98
N VAL A 25 -8.29 -16.98 -0.24
CA VAL A 25 -7.86 -17.34 1.12
C VAL A 25 -8.30 -16.26 2.11
N PRO A 26 -8.63 -16.60 3.36
CA PRO A 26 -9.16 -15.63 4.32
C PRO A 26 -8.09 -14.66 4.87
N ASN A 27 -6.80 -15.05 4.83
CA ASN A 27 -5.67 -14.26 5.31
C ASN A 27 -4.36 -14.69 4.61
N ASN A 28 -3.24 -14.03 4.91
CA ASN A 28 -1.93 -14.34 4.35
C ASN A 28 -1.29 -15.64 4.91
N GLY A 29 -1.93 -16.31 5.87
CA GLY A 29 -1.42 -17.57 6.44
C GLY A 29 -0.09 -17.44 7.18
N GLY A 30 0.25 -16.23 7.63
CA GLY A 30 1.56 -15.91 8.22
C GLY A 30 2.67 -15.68 7.18
N VAL A 31 2.33 -15.69 5.89
CA VAL A 31 3.28 -15.40 4.80
C VAL A 31 3.40 -13.88 4.65
N TYR A 32 4.63 -13.39 4.58
CA TYR A 32 4.91 -11.98 4.27
C TYR A 32 5.85 -11.90 3.07
N PHE A 33 5.61 -10.91 2.20
CA PHE A 33 6.44 -10.62 1.04
C PHE A 33 7.08 -9.26 1.24
N VAL A 34 8.40 -9.18 1.42
CA VAL A 34 9.13 -7.90 1.46
C VAL A 34 9.69 -7.62 0.07
N PRO A 35 9.16 -6.64 -0.70
CA PRO A 35 9.47 -6.49 -2.12
C PRO A 35 10.68 -5.59 -2.38
N ALA A 36 11.78 -5.86 -1.69
CA ALA A 36 13.04 -5.12 -1.81
C ALA A 36 13.80 -5.48 -3.11
N PHE A 37 13.15 -5.38 -4.28
CA PHE A 37 13.78 -5.69 -5.58
C PHE A 37 14.89 -4.70 -5.93
N SER A 38 14.75 -3.45 -5.48
CA SER A 38 15.70 -2.36 -5.68
C SER A 38 16.26 -1.84 -4.35
N GLY A 39 16.31 -2.71 -3.33
CA GLY A 39 16.54 -2.30 -1.94
C GLY A 39 15.26 -1.84 -1.22
N LEU A 40 15.42 -1.43 0.03
CA LEU A 40 14.37 -0.82 0.85
C LEU A 40 14.59 0.69 0.95
N GLY A 41 13.60 1.46 0.52
CA GLY A 41 13.57 2.92 0.68
C GLY A 41 13.16 3.35 2.09
N SER A 42 12.54 4.53 2.20
CA SER A 42 11.99 5.03 3.47
C SER A 42 11.00 4.02 4.08
N PRO A 43 10.98 3.85 5.42
CA PRO A 43 11.85 4.45 6.44
C PRO A 43 13.19 3.72 6.66
N TRP A 44 13.43 2.62 5.93
CA TRP A 44 14.46 1.63 6.24
C TRP A 44 15.85 1.96 5.68
N TRP A 45 15.92 2.52 4.47
CA TRP A 45 17.14 2.95 3.78
C TRP A 45 18.24 1.88 3.69
N VAL A 46 17.90 0.70 3.15
CA VAL A 46 18.81 -0.43 2.96
C VAL A 46 18.91 -0.79 1.49
N ASN A 47 19.88 -0.19 0.79
CA ASN A 47 20.01 -0.31 -0.67
C ASN A 47 20.31 -1.74 -1.16
N ASP A 48 21.12 -2.50 -0.40
CA ASP A 48 21.52 -3.85 -0.80
C ASP A 48 20.52 -4.95 -0.37
N ALA A 49 19.37 -4.54 0.19
CA ALA A 49 18.30 -5.46 0.52
C ALA A 49 17.76 -6.13 -0.75
N LYS A 50 17.42 -7.41 -0.63
CA LYS A 50 16.79 -8.21 -1.70
C LYS A 50 15.40 -8.63 -1.28
N ALA A 51 14.52 -8.78 -2.25
CA ALA A 51 13.17 -9.26 -2.02
C ALA A 51 13.19 -10.62 -1.29
N MET A 52 12.28 -10.80 -0.33
CA MET A 52 12.21 -12.00 0.50
C MET A 52 10.77 -12.37 0.81
N ILE A 53 10.49 -13.67 0.76
CA ILE A 53 9.24 -14.24 1.26
C ILE A 53 9.55 -14.97 2.56
N THR A 54 8.81 -14.66 3.63
CA THR A 54 8.95 -15.26 4.96
C THR A 54 7.67 -15.97 5.36
N GLY A 55 7.74 -16.86 6.35
CA GLY A 55 6.55 -17.48 6.96
C GLY A 55 5.91 -18.63 6.16
N LEU A 56 6.58 -19.15 5.13
CA LEU A 56 6.10 -20.32 4.40
C LEU A 56 6.03 -21.56 5.30
N THR A 57 4.90 -22.26 5.23
CA THR A 57 4.63 -23.53 5.90
C THR A 57 4.11 -24.56 4.90
N MET A 58 3.95 -25.82 5.30
CA MET A 58 3.38 -26.85 4.43
C MET A 58 1.91 -26.60 4.05
N SER A 59 1.20 -25.73 4.78
CA SER A 59 -0.16 -25.29 4.44
C SER A 59 -0.19 -24.04 3.54
N SER A 60 0.95 -23.40 3.30
CA SER A 60 1.01 -22.23 2.42
C SER A 60 0.72 -22.62 0.97
N THR A 61 0.01 -21.75 0.26
CA THR A 61 -0.40 -21.95 -1.13
C THR A 61 -0.01 -20.75 -1.97
N LYS A 62 -0.12 -20.84 -3.30
CA LYS A 62 0.10 -19.70 -4.20
C LYS A 62 -0.76 -18.48 -3.82
N ALA A 63 -1.98 -18.71 -3.35
CA ALA A 63 -2.89 -17.65 -2.95
C ALA A 63 -2.35 -16.85 -1.76
N HIS A 64 -1.73 -17.52 -0.78
CA HIS A 64 -1.09 -16.83 0.35
C HIS A 64 0.09 -15.95 -0.09
N VAL A 65 0.89 -16.40 -1.07
CA VAL A 65 2.02 -15.61 -1.60
C VAL A 65 1.53 -14.39 -2.38
N VAL A 66 0.51 -14.57 -3.23
CA VAL A 66 -0.10 -13.49 -4.01
C VAL A 66 -0.75 -12.46 -3.08
N ARG A 67 -1.50 -12.92 -2.07
CA ARG A 67 -2.08 -12.06 -1.04
C ARG A 67 -1.01 -11.29 -0.27
N ALA A 68 0.03 -11.97 0.22
CA ALA A 68 1.14 -11.33 0.94
C ALA A 68 1.85 -10.25 0.09
N ALA A 69 1.94 -10.46 -1.22
CA ALA A 69 2.48 -9.44 -2.12
C ALA A 69 1.56 -8.21 -2.22
N LEU A 70 0.24 -8.38 -2.38
CA LEU A 70 -0.69 -7.24 -2.34
C LEU A 70 -0.64 -6.50 -1.00
N GLU A 71 -0.68 -7.25 0.11
CA GLU A 71 -0.60 -6.68 1.47
C GLU A 71 0.71 -5.91 1.70
N SER A 72 1.82 -6.32 1.08
CA SER A 72 3.11 -5.62 1.16
C SER A 72 3.08 -4.19 0.62
N ILE A 73 2.17 -3.89 -0.31
CA ILE A 73 1.99 -2.53 -0.82
C ILE A 73 1.44 -1.66 0.31
N ALA A 74 0.39 -2.15 1.00
CA ALA A 74 -0.23 -1.43 2.09
C ALA A 74 0.68 -1.27 3.31
N TYR A 75 1.51 -2.29 3.60
CA TYR A 75 2.49 -2.20 4.69
C TYR A 75 3.57 -1.16 4.42
N GLN A 76 4.10 -1.08 3.19
CA GLN A 76 5.11 -0.06 2.86
C GLN A 76 4.52 1.36 2.96
N VAL A 77 3.27 1.55 2.52
CA VAL A 77 2.57 2.83 2.73
C VAL A 77 2.41 3.12 4.22
N ALA A 78 2.01 2.12 5.01
CA ALA A 78 1.85 2.27 6.46
C ALA A 78 3.18 2.64 7.16
N ASP A 79 4.30 2.04 6.77
CA ASP A 79 5.63 2.39 7.30
C ASP A 79 5.98 3.86 7.06
N VAL A 80 5.69 4.39 5.85
CA VAL A 80 5.94 5.79 5.51
C VAL A 80 4.99 6.73 6.26
N ILE A 81 3.71 6.35 6.39
CA ILE A 81 2.73 7.14 7.16
C ILE A 81 3.10 7.16 8.64
N GLU A 82 3.57 6.05 9.20
CA GLU A 82 4.02 6.00 10.58
C GLU A 82 5.25 6.88 10.80
N LEU A 83 6.23 6.85 9.88
CA LEU A 83 7.36 7.78 9.92
C LEU A 83 6.89 9.23 9.89
N ALA A 84 6.03 9.60 8.92
CA ALA A 84 5.52 10.95 8.80
C ALA A 84 4.76 11.40 10.06
N THR A 85 3.98 10.50 10.67
CA THR A 85 3.22 10.80 11.88
C THR A 85 4.11 11.11 13.09
N ARG A 86 5.32 10.54 13.16
CA ARG A 86 6.27 10.83 14.25
C ARG A 86 6.82 12.26 14.20
N ASP A 87 6.92 12.82 12.99
CA ASP A 87 7.43 14.18 12.77
C ASP A 87 6.32 15.24 12.78
N LEU A 88 5.05 14.83 12.72
CA LEU A 88 3.89 15.71 12.73
C LEU A 88 3.35 15.91 14.15
N ASN A 89 3.12 17.17 14.52
CA ASN A 89 2.42 17.51 15.78
C ASN A 89 0.92 17.15 15.76
N THR A 90 0.39 16.70 14.63
CA THR A 90 -1.01 16.37 14.43
C THR A 90 -1.16 15.00 13.79
N PRO A 91 -2.06 14.14 14.29
CA PRO A 91 -2.28 12.82 13.71
C PRO A 91 -2.88 12.91 12.32
N ILE A 92 -2.40 12.07 11.40
CA ILE A 92 -3.04 11.86 10.10
C ILE A 92 -4.39 11.18 10.34
N ARG A 93 -5.46 11.73 9.77
CA ARG A 93 -6.84 11.27 9.98
C ARG A 93 -7.49 10.64 8.76
N GLU A 94 -6.90 10.86 7.60
CA GLU A 94 -7.39 10.34 6.33
C GLU A 94 -6.24 10.23 5.32
N LEU A 95 -6.33 9.25 4.43
CA LEU A 95 -5.45 9.10 3.28
C LEU A 95 -6.31 9.17 2.02
N SER A 96 -5.90 9.98 1.04
CA SER A 96 -6.53 9.99 -0.28
C SER A 96 -5.61 9.29 -1.27
N ILE A 97 -6.16 8.41 -2.10
CA ILE A 97 -5.44 7.58 -3.06
C ILE A 97 -6.02 7.83 -4.45
N ASP A 98 -5.13 7.97 -5.43
CA ASP A 98 -5.39 8.05 -6.87
C ASP A 98 -4.53 7.02 -7.64
N GLY A 99 -4.70 6.98 -8.96
CA GLY A 99 -4.00 6.06 -9.85
C GLY A 99 -4.58 4.64 -9.88
N GLU A 100 -3.90 3.75 -10.60
CA GLU A 100 -4.38 2.37 -10.87
C GLU A 100 -4.61 1.56 -9.59
N SER A 101 -3.74 1.71 -8.58
CA SER A 101 -3.88 1.08 -7.27
C SER A 101 -5.19 1.45 -6.57
N ALA A 102 -5.74 2.65 -6.84
CA ALA A 102 -7.01 3.06 -6.27
C ALA A 102 -8.17 2.20 -6.78
N ASN A 103 -8.07 1.59 -7.96
CA ASN A 103 -9.12 0.72 -8.53
C ASN A 103 -9.15 -0.69 -7.90
N ASN A 104 -8.18 -1.01 -7.04
CA ASN A 104 -8.12 -2.30 -6.37
C ASN A 104 -8.88 -2.26 -5.03
N ASP A 105 -10.10 -2.80 -4.99
CA ASP A 105 -10.96 -2.81 -3.80
C ASP A 105 -10.31 -3.53 -2.60
N PHE A 106 -9.64 -4.67 -2.84
CA PHE A 106 -8.91 -5.40 -1.80
C PHE A 106 -7.83 -4.51 -1.16
N LEU A 107 -6.99 -3.89 -1.99
CA LEU A 107 -5.89 -3.05 -1.52
C LEU A 107 -6.41 -1.82 -0.77
N MET A 108 -7.48 -1.19 -1.27
CA MET A 108 -8.12 -0.05 -0.62
C MET A 108 -8.66 -0.41 0.77
N GLN A 109 -9.36 -1.53 0.89
CA GLN A 109 -9.89 -2.00 2.18
C GLN A 109 -8.76 -2.39 3.14
N PHE A 110 -7.79 -3.18 2.68
CA PHE A 110 -6.67 -3.61 3.50
C PHE A 110 -5.79 -2.43 3.94
N GLN A 111 -5.64 -1.40 3.10
CA GLN A 111 -4.93 -0.17 3.47
C GLN A 111 -5.65 0.58 4.60
N ALA A 112 -6.98 0.71 4.53
CA ALA A 112 -7.77 1.32 5.60
C ALA A 112 -7.68 0.50 6.89
N ASP A 113 -7.71 -0.82 6.77
CA ASP A 113 -7.56 -1.76 7.88
C ASP A 113 -6.21 -1.62 8.58
N ILE A 114 -5.10 -1.64 7.83
CA ILE A 114 -3.75 -1.54 8.40
C ILE A 114 -3.46 -0.15 8.99
N LEU A 115 -3.95 0.92 8.36
CA LEU A 115 -3.80 2.28 8.90
C LEU A 115 -4.71 2.52 10.12
N GLY A 116 -5.90 1.92 10.13
CA GLY A 116 -6.94 2.14 11.13
C GLY A 116 -7.60 3.51 11.08
N PHE A 117 -7.54 4.18 9.93
CA PHE A 117 -8.30 5.39 9.65
C PHE A 117 -8.83 5.36 8.20
N PRO A 118 -9.82 6.21 7.85
CA PRO A 118 -10.45 6.18 6.54
C PRO A 118 -9.49 6.41 5.36
N VAL A 119 -9.69 5.64 4.29
CA VAL A 119 -8.99 5.81 3.01
C VAL A 119 -10.00 6.24 1.95
N LYS A 120 -9.69 7.30 1.21
CA LYS A 120 -10.54 7.88 0.18
C LYS A 120 -10.00 7.57 -1.21
N ARG A 121 -10.81 6.92 -2.03
CA ARG A 121 -10.57 6.78 -3.47
C ARG A 121 -10.98 8.07 -4.15
N LEU A 122 -10.05 8.75 -4.82
CA LEU A 122 -10.38 9.89 -5.66
C LEU A 122 -10.96 9.40 -6.99
N ARG A 123 -12.14 9.90 -7.41
CA ARG A 123 -12.66 9.65 -8.77
C ARG A 123 -11.99 10.56 -9.81
N LEU A 124 -10.66 10.58 -9.78
CA LEU A 124 -9.82 11.34 -10.69
C LEU A 124 -8.66 10.41 -11.04
N GLU A 125 -8.58 9.98 -12.31
CA GLU A 125 -7.52 9.06 -12.76
C GLU A 125 -6.13 9.69 -12.67
N GLU A 126 -6.05 11.03 -12.78
CA GLU A 126 -4.78 11.74 -12.82
C GLU A 126 -4.79 12.98 -11.90
N ALA A 127 -4.51 12.79 -10.61
CA ALA A 127 -4.43 13.90 -9.65
C ALA A 127 -3.23 14.82 -9.92
N SER A 128 -2.16 14.27 -10.50
CA SER A 128 -0.93 15.01 -10.86
C SER A 128 -1.18 16.05 -11.95
N GLY A 129 -1.86 15.65 -13.03
CA GLY A 129 -2.26 16.55 -14.12
C GLY A 129 -3.21 17.63 -13.62
N LEU A 130 -4.19 17.25 -12.81
CA LEU A 130 -5.12 18.20 -12.18
C LEU A 130 -4.40 19.22 -11.31
N GLY A 131 -3.44 18.80 -10.48
CA GLY A 131 -2.64 19.71 -9.65
C GLY A 131 -1.90 20.75 -10.47
N SER A 132 -1.26 20.31 -11.56
CA SER A 132 -0.55 21.21 -12.49
C SER A 132 -1.49 22.21 -13.17
N ALA A 133 -2.67 21.76 -13.60
CA ALA A 133 -3.69 22.63 -14.19
C ALA A 133 -4.21 23.67 -13.19
N ILE A 134 -4.49 23.24 -11.95
CA ILE A 134 -4.94 24.14 -10.87
C ILE A 134 -3.89 25.22 -10.61
N LEU A 135 -2.61 24.86 -10.51
CA LEU A 135 -1.52 25.82 -10.30
C LEU A 135 -1.45 26.88 -11.41
N ASN A 136 -1.61 26.46 -12.67
CA ASN A 136 -1.65 27.38 -13.81
C ASN A 136 -2.89 28.29 -13.77
N CYS A 137 -4.07 27.72 -13.53
CA CYS A 137 -5.31 28.49 -13.40
C CYS A 137 -5.23 29.53 -12.26
N CYS A 138 -4.57 29.21 -11.14
CA CYS A 138 -4.30 30.19 -10.08
C CYS A 138 -3.37 31.31 -10.57
N ALA A 139 -2.29 30.97 -11.28
CA ALA A 139 -1.37 31.97 -11.83
C ALA A 139 -2.02 32.89 -12.87
N CYS A 140 -2.98 32.38 -13.65
CA CYS A 140 -3.78 33.14 -14.61
C CYS A 140 -4.96 33.90 -13.99
N GLY A 141 -5.19 33.78 -12.67
CA GLY A 141 -6.32 34.43 -11.99
C GLY A 141 -7.70 33.84 -12.31
N VAL A 142 -7.75 32.61 -12.86
CA VAL A 142 -9.00 31.89 -13.12
C VAL A 142 -9.64 31.42 -11.81
N TYR A 143 -8.82 30.93 -10.87
CA TYR A 143 -9.23 30.65 -9.50
C TYR A 143 -8.62 31.68 -8.57
N THR A 144 -9.44 32.24 -7.69
CA THR A 144 -9.03 33.35 -6.79
C THR A 144 -8.93 32.92 -5.33
N SER A 145 -9.40 31.73 -4.99
CA SER A 145 -9.37 31.21 -3.62
C SER A 145 -9.22 29.68 -3.57
N VAL A 146 -8.77 29.17 -2.42
CA VAL A 146 -8.68 27.73 -2.17
C VAL A 146 -10.08 27.09 -2.10
N GLU A 147 -11.08 27.88 -1.70
CA GLU A 147 -12.49 27.49 -1.60
C GLU A 147 -13.05 27.10 -2.97
N GLU A 148 -12.74 27.86 -4.02
CA GLU A 148 -13.13 27.52 -5.41
C GLU A 148 -12.50 26.18 -5.87
N ILE A 149 -11.29 25.88 -5.41
CA ILE A 149 -10.56 24.64 -5.76
C ILE A 149 -11.14 23.42 -5.01
N LYS A 150 -11.59 23.60 -3.76
CA LYS A 150 -12.18 22.50 -2.97
C LYS A 150 -13.39 21.87 -3.66
N GLU A 151 -14.15 22.67 -4.39
CA GLU A 151 -15.34 22.22 -5.11
C GLU A 151 -15.02 21.26 -6.28
N ILE A 152 -13.76 21.25 -6.75
CA ILE A 152 -13.29 20.35 -7.82
C ILE A 152 -13.13 18.91 -7.29
N ARG A 153 -12.85 18.72 -5.99
CA ARG A 153 -12.52 17.43 -5.37
C ARG A 153 -13.74 16.60 -4.92
N LYS A 154 -14.93 16.85 -5.46
CA LYS A 154 -16.19 16.43 -4.81
C LYS A 154 -16.56 14.95 -4.88
N THR A 155 -15.85 14.12 -5.63
CA THR A 155 -16.24 12.71 -5.79
C THR A 155 -15.16 11.77 -5.26
N SER A 156 -15.40 11.22 -4.07
CA SER A 156 -14.58 10.17 -3.49
C SER A 156 -15.42 9.08 -2.82
N GLU A 157 -15.09 7.82 -3.06
CA GLU A 157 -15.56 6.70 -2.26
C GLU A 157 -14.66 6.54 -1.03
N ILE A 158 -15.23 6.12 0.10
CA ILE A 158 -14.50 6.04 1.38
C ILE A 158 -14.53 4.59 1.86
N CYS A 159 -13.35 4.01 2.05
CA CYS A 159 -13.14 2.74 2.73
C CYS A 159 -12.89 3.02 4.22
N LEU A 160 -13.71 2.42 5.08
CA LEU A 160 -13.55 2.49 6.53
C LEU A 160 -12.80 1.25 7.03
N PRO A 161 -11.98 1.38 8.09
CA PRO A 161 -11.37 0.22 8.73
C PRO A 161 -12.46 -0.73 9.24
N SER A 162 -12.30 -2.01 8.91
CA SER A 162 -13.19 -3.10 9.29
C SER A 162 -12.46 -4.25 10.03
N MET A 163 -11.13 -4.34 9.88
CA MET A 163 -10.29 -5.30 10.57
C MET A 163 -10.26 -5.06 12.09
N LYS A 164 -10.24 -6.15 12.86
CA LYS A 164 -10.14 -6.08 14.32
C LYS A 164 -8.79 -5.49 14.75
N PRO A 165 -8.74 -4.68 15.83
CA PRO A 165 -7.49 -4.09 16.30
C PRO A 165 -6.38 -5.11 16.58
N GLU A 166 -6.72 -6.28 17.12
CA GLU A 166 -5.76 -7.33 17.46
C GLU A 166 -5.13 -7.94 16.21
N GLU A 167 -5.94 -8.19 15.18
CA GLU A 167 -5.49 -8.73 13.89
C GLU A 167 -4.60 -7.73 13.16
N ARG A 168 -4.97 -6.45 13.18
CA ARG A 168 -4.15 -5.36 12.65
C ARG A 168 -2.76 -5.32 13.30
N ILE A 169 -2.71 -5.38 14.63
CA ILE A 169 -1.44 -5.37 15.38
C ILE A 169 -0.59 -6.59 15.01
N GLN A 170 -1.20 -7.78 14.94
CA GLN A 170 -0.50 -9.01 14.56
C GLN A 170 0.10 -8.90 13.15
N ASN A 171 -0.68 -8.40 12.20
CA ASN A 171 -0.26 -8.17 10.81
C ASN A 171 0.91 -7.18 10.72
N GLN A 172 0.83 -6.05 11.43
CA GLN A 172 1.91 -5.06 11.49
C GLN A 172 3.18 -5.64 12.12
N GLN A 173 3.06 -6.42 13.20
CA GLN A 173 4.21 -7.04 13.85
C GLN A 173 4.91 -8.07 12.96
N GLY A 174 4.14 -8.92 12.26
CA GLY A 174 4.70 -9.89 11.34
C GLY A 174 5.39 -9.25 10.13
N TRP A 175 4.84 -8.13 9.63
CA TRP A 175 5.49 -7.31 8.63
C TRP A 175 6.85 -6.78 9.11
N LEU A 176 6.88 -6.09 10.25
CA LEU A 176 8.09 -5.50 10.82
C LEU A 176 9.17 -6.56 11.08
N GLN A 177 8.78 -7.74 11.59
CA GLN A 177 9.69 -8.86 11.78
C GLN A 177 10.30 -9.35 10.45
N SER A 178 9.50 -9.39 9.39
CA SER A 178 9.94 -9.80 8.06
C SER A 178 10.90 -8.78 7.45
N VAL A 179 10.60 -7.48 7.56
CA VAL A 179 11.52 -6.41 7.13
C VAL A 179 12.84 -6.47 7.90
N HIS A 180 12.78 -6.67 9.22
CA HIS A 180 14.00 -6.82 10.04
C HIS A 180 14.83 -8.04 9.62
N THR A 181 14.19 -9.15 9.25
CA THR A 181 14.88 -10.34 8.73
C THR A 181 15.63 -10.03 7.43
N VAL A 182 15.02 -9.27 6.52
CA VAL A 182 15.67 -8.79 5.29
C VAL A 182 16.89 -7.93 5.61
N MET A 183 16.76 -6.97 6.53
CA MET A 183 17.86 -6.09 6.92
C MET A 183 19.03 -6.85 7.56
N LEU A 184 18.75 -7.87 8.37
CA LEU A 184 19.79 -8.74 8.96
C LEU A 184 20.51 -9.57 7.91
N GLY A 185 19.83 -9.98 6.83
CA GLY A 185 20.42 -10.71 5.72
C GLY A 185 21.51 -9.92 4.99
N VAL A 186 21.36 -8.60 4.88
CA VAL A 186 22.35 -7.70 4.29
C VAL A 186 23.61 -7.59 5.15
N LYS A 187 23.47 -7.45 6.47
CA LYS A 187 24.61 -7.31 7.41
C LYS A 187 25.51 -8.55 7.50
N ARG A 188 25.06 -9.70 6.98
CA ARG A 188 25.79 -10.97 7.03
C ARG A 188 26.59 -11.26 5.74
N GLN A 189 26.44 -10.44 4.71
CA GLN A 189 27.21 -10.51 3.46
C GLN A 189 28.43 -9.60 3.53
#